data_AF-A0A820HER6-F1
#
_entry.id   AF-A0A820HER6-F1
#
_cell.length_a   1.000
_cell.length_b   1.000
_cell.length_c   1.000
_cell.angle_alpha   90.00
_cell.angle_beta   90.00
_cell.angle_gamma   90.00
#
_symmetry.space_group_name_H-M   'P 1'
#
loop_
_entity.id
_entity.type
_entity.pdbx_description
1 polymer ?
#
loop_
_entity_poly.entity_id
_entity_poly.type
_entity_poly.pdbx_seq_one_letter_code
_entity_poly.pdbx_strand_id
1 'polypeptide(L)'
;YFANPEFGVEFSIEDQQSDQPATRLESKVDDIEILQSREHTDSYATYLTDAGKRDRDPVYSDELGLAIEKLPQGYTLSSLWDILS
;
A
#
# COMPACT_ATOMS: atom_id res chain seq x y z
N TYR A 1 20.77 27.78 4.99
CA TYR A 1 20.43 27.22 3.67
C TYR A 1 20.01 25.75 3.83
N PHE A 2 18.93 25.50 4.59
CA PHE A 2 18.34 24.16 4.83
C PHE A 2 16.81 24.22 5.00
N ALA A 3 16.22 25.42 4.92
CA ALA A 3 14.82 25.63 5.27
C ALA A 3 13.85 25.27 4.14
N ASN A 4 14.31 25.25 2.88
CA ASN A 4 13.48 24.99 1.70
C ASN A 4 14.26 24.09 0.72
N PRO A 5 14.15 22.76 0.83
CA PRO A 5 14.73 21.84 -0.13
C PRO A 5 13.96 21.87 -1.46
N GLU A 6 14.67 22.11 -2.56
CA GLU A 6 14.13 21.95 -3.92
C GLU A 6 14.29 20.48 -4.35
N PHE A 7 13.17 19.76 -4.49
CA PHE A 7 13.17 18.33 -4.86
C PHE A 7 13.13 18.07 -6.37
N GLY A 8 13.13 19.13 -7.19
CA GLY A 8 13.07 19.01 -8.65
C GLY A 8 11.76 18.39 -9.18
N VAL A 9 10.69 18.40 -8.38
CA VAL A 9 9.37 17.93 -8.81
C VAL A 9 8.74 19.02 -9.67
N GLU A 10 8.70 18.80 -10.98
CA GLU A 10 7.93 19.61 -11.91
C GLU A 10 6.52 19.04 -12.03
N PHE A 11 5.51 19.90 -11.91
CA PHE A 11 4.13 19.54 -12.18
C PHE A 11 3.52 20.58 -13.11
N SER A 12 2.56 20.15 -13.91
CA SER A 12 1.70 21.03 -14.69
C SER A 12 0.27 20.64 -14.39
N ILE A 13 -0.55 21.60 -13.96
CA ILE A 13 -1.99 21.38 -13.82
C ILE A 13 -2.56 21.72 -15.20
N GLU A 14 -3.14 20.74 -15.88
CA GLU A 14 -3.98 21.03 -17.04
C GLU A 14 -5.12 21.94 -16.57
N ASP A 15 -5.39 23.04 -17.29
CA ASP A 15 -6.50 23.93 -16.98
C ASP A 15 -7.79 23.12 -16.95
N GLN A 16 -8.32 22.90 -15.74
CA GLN A 16 -9.65 22.35 -15.54
C GLN A 16 -10.62 23.28 -16.27
N GLN A 17 -11.33 22.77 -17.29
CA GLN A 17 -12.38 23.53 -17.97
C GLN A 17 -13.26 24.20 -16.90
N SER A 18 -13.24 25.53 -16.91
CA SER A 18 -13.64 26.40 -15.81
C SER A 18 -15.15 26.54 -15.65
N ASP A 19 -15.90 25.43 -15.75
CA ASP A 19 -17.36 25.45 -15.62
C ASP A 19 -17.91 24.24 -14.84
N GLN A 20 -17.07 23.60 -14.04
CA GLN A 20 -17.58 22.78 -12.95
C GLN A 20 -17.64 23.66 -11.71
N PRO A 21 -18.82 23.82 -11.06
CA PRO A 21 -18.87 24.49 -9.79
C PRO A 21 -17.89 23.75 -8.88
N ALA A 22 -16.96 24.49 -8.27
CA ALA A 22 -16.17 23.94 -7.20
C ALA A 22 -17.18 23.41 -6.18
N THR A 23 -17.40 22.11 -6.16
CA THR A 23 -18.01 21.45 -5.00
C THR A 23 -16.97 21.61 -3.92
N ARG A 24 -16.95 22.80 -3.32
CA ARG A 24 -16.42 23.00 -1.99
C ARG A 24 -17.30 22.08 -1.17
N LEU A 25 -16.81 20.86 -0.96
CA LEU A 25 -17.25 20.06 0.15
C LEU A 25 -17.01 20.97 1.34
N GLU A 26 -18.08 21.61 1.81
CA GLU A 26 -18.03 22.28 3.08
C GLU A 26 -17.61 21.17 4.03
N SER A 27 -16.38 21.27 4.53
CA SER A 27 -15.92 20.43 5.62
C SER A 27 -16.78 20.82 6.79
N LYS A 28 -17.96 20.22 6.86
CA LYS A 28 -18.75 20.16 8.07
C LYS A 28 -17.87 19.37 9.01
N VAL A 29 -17.11 20.09 9.81
CA VAL A 29 -16.59 19.57 11.06
C VAL A 29 -17.85 19.37 11.88
N ASP A 30 -18.57 18.28 11.62
CA ASP A 30 -19.45 17.74 12.65
C ASP A 30 -18.56 17.55 13.86
N ASP A 31 -19.07 17.87 15.06
CA ASP A 31 -18.40 17.64 16.32
C ASP A 31 -18.16 16.13 16.49
N ILE A 32 -17.16 15.61 15.78
CA ILE A 32 -16.63 14.28 15.95
C ILE A 32 -15.90 14.38 17.28
N GLU A 33 -16.55 13.93 18.35
CA GLU A 33 -15.83 13.41 19.50
C GLU A 33 -14.85 12.38 18.94
N ILE A 34 -13.58 12.77 18.83
CA ILE A 34 -12.50 11.82 18.61
C ILE A 34 -12.50 10.98 19.88
N LEU A 35 -13.33 9.93 19.90
CA LEU A 35 -13.21 8.89 20.88
C LEU A 35 -11.77 8.45 20.78
N GLN A 36 -11.01 8.68 21.84
CA GLN A 36 -9.70 8.10 22.04
C GLN A 36 -9.87 6.60 22.27
N SER A 37 -10.64 5.91 21.43
CA SER A 37 -10.59 4.46 21.33
C SER A 37 -9.16 4.15 20.91
N ARG A 38 -8.38 3.68 21.88
CA ARG A 38 -7.02 3.14 21.72
C ARG A 38 -6.92 2.05 20.67
N GLU A 39 -8.04 1.61 20.11
CA GLU A 39 -8.10 0.83 18.90
C GLU A 39 -8.05 1.78 17.70
N HIS A 40 -6.86 2.35 17.47
CA HIS A 40 -6.52 2.76 16.12
C HIS A 40 -6.72 1.52 15.25
N THR A 41 -7.82 1.45 14.50
CA THR A 41 -7.88 0.63 13.31
C THR A 41 -6.61 0.96 12.52
N ASP A 42 -5.72 -0.02 12.38
CA ASP A 42 -4.40 0.22 11.82
C ASP A 42 -4.55 0.67 10.36
N SER A 43 -4.61 1.99 10.17
CA SER A 43 -4.82 2.61 8.86
C SER A 43 -3.78 2.13 7.86
N TYR A 44 -2.59 1.79 8.34
CA TYR A 44 -1.53 1.16 7.56
C TYR A 44 -1.97 -0.21 7.02
N ALA A 45 -2.58 -1.05 7.86
CA ALA A 45 -3.07 -2.36 7.46
C ALA A 45 -4.17 -2.32 6.39
N THR A 46 -4.93 -1.22 6.30
CA THR A 46 -6.01 -1.08 5.31
C THR A 46 -5.48 -0.80 3.89
N TYR A 47 -4.32 -0.14 3.79
CA TYR A 47 -3.66 0.16 2.50
C TYR A 47 -2.54 -0.82 2.16
N LEU A 48 -2.31 -1.85 3.00
CA LEU A 48 -1.39 -2.93 2.65
C LEU A 48 -1.95 -3.70 1.45
N THR A 49 -1.23 -3.65 0.34
CA THR A 49 -1.55 -4.40 -0.88
C THR A 49 -1.39 -5.91 -0.69
N ASP A 50 -0.55 -6.32 0.25
CA ASP A 50 -0.41 -7.68 0.73
C ASP A 50 -0.56 -7.70 2.25
N ALA A 51 -1.49 -8.51 2.75
CA ALA A 51 -1.93 -8.47 4.14
C ALA A 51 -0.80 -8.90 5.11
N GLY A 52 -0.04 -7.92 5.60
CA GLY A 52 0.90 -8.09 6.72
C GLY A 52 2.09 -9.02 6.45
N LYS A 53 2.40 -9.34 5.18
CA LYS A 53 3.55 -10.17 4.86
C LYS A 53 4.84 -9.38 5.00
N ARG A 54 5.69 -9.83 5.93
CA ARG A 54 7.12 -9.57 5.85
C ARG A 54 7.71 -10.57 4.86
N ASP A 55 8.45 -10.08 3.88
CA ASP A 55 9.16 -10.93 2.93
C ASP A 55 10.07 -11.90 3.68
N ARG A 56 9.96 -13.20 3.38
CA ARG A 56 10.90 -14.19 3.89
C ARG A 56 12.20 -14.17 3.08
N ASP A 57 13.26 -14.71 3.66
CA ASP A 57 14.58 -14.69 3.02
C ASP A 57 14.55 -15.31 1.61
N PRO A 58 15.24 -14.70 0.63
CA PRO A 58 15.39 -15.27 -0.70
C PRO A 58 16.29 -16.52 -0.63
N VAL A 59 15.85 -17.60 -1.27
CA VAL A 59 16.56 -18.87 -1.39
C VAL A 59 16.65 -19.29 -2.85
N TYR A 60 17.74 -19.94 -3.23
CA TYR A 60 17.85 -20.52 -4.57
C TYR A 60 16.97 -21.77 -4.68
N SER A 61 16.17 -21.86 -5.74
CA SER A 61 15.39 -23.04 -6.10
C SER A 61 16.06 -23.76 -7.27
N ASP A 62 16.56 -24.96 -7.03
CA ASP A 62 17.14 -25.81 -8.08
C ASP A 62 16.09 -26.21 -9.13
N GLU A 63 14.83 -26.36 -8.74
CA GLU A 63 13.72 -26.76 -9.63
C GLU A 63 13.40 -25.67 -10.67
N LEU A 64 13.47 -24.40 -10.27
CA LEU A 64 13.20 -23.26 -11.15
C LEU A 64 14.47 -22.62 -11.73
N GLY A 65 15.63 -22.91 -11.15
CA GLY A 65 16.90 -22.23 -11.47
C GLY A 65 16.92 -20.75 -11.07
N LEU A 66 16.04 -20.31 -10.16
CA LEU A 66 15.83 -18.91 -9.77
C LEU A 66 15.94 -18.73 -8.26
N ALA A 67 16.25 -17.51 -7.83
CA ALA A 67 16.04 -17.10 -6.45
C ALA A 67 14.56 -16.83 -6.21
N ILE A 68 13.97 -17.50 -5.21
CA ILE A 68 12.57 -17.36 -4.81
C ILE A 68 12.48 -17.05 -3.31
N GLU A 69 11.36 -16.47 -2.86
CA GLU A 69 11.08 -16.35 -1.44
C GLU A 69 11.00 -17.74 -0.78
N LYS A 70 11.56 -17.89 0.43
CA LYS A 70 11.46 -19.14 1.19
C LYS A 70 9.99 -19.57 1.40
N LEU A 71 9.69 -20.79 0.96
CA LEU A 71 8.35 -21.36 1.06
C LEU A 71 7.88 -21.49 2.52
N PRO A 72 6.57 -21.35 2.78
CA PRO A 72 6.03 -21.57 4.11
C PRO A 72 6.20 -23.04 4.52
N GLN A 73 6.28 -23.29 5.83
CA GLN A 73 6.41 -24.66 6.33
C GLN A 73 5.23 -25.52 5.88
N GLY A 74 5.53 -26.72 5.36
CA GLY A 74 4.50 -27.67 4.90
C GLY A 74 4.00 -27.43 3.47
N TYR A 75 4.50 -26.41 2.76
CA TYR A 75 4.19 -26.18 1.35
C TYR A 75 5.34 -26.61 0.45
N THR A 76 4.98 -27.15 -0.71
CA THR A 76 5.88 -27.41 -1.83
C THR A 76 5.54 -26.50 -3.00
N LEU A 77 6.46 -26.33 -3.94
CA LEU A 77 6.23 -25.48 -5.11
C LEU A 77 5.04 -25.98 -5.93
N SER A 78 4.94 -27.30 -6.15
CA SER A 78 3.80 -27.93 -6.83
C SER A 78 2.48 -27.66 -6.09
N SER A 79 2.45 -27.76 -4.76
CA SER A 79 1.23 -27.50 -3.98
C SER A 79 0.70 -26.07 -4.11
N LEU A 80 1.55 -25.11 -4.45
CA LEU A 80 1.18 -23.70 -4.67
C LEU A 80 0.78 -23.42 -6.12
N TRP A 81 1.16 -24.29 -7.05
CA TRP A 81 0.97 -24.09 -8.49
C TRP A 81 -0.17 -24.94 -9.07
N ASP A 82 -0.40 -26.13 -8.51
CA ASP A 82 -1.43 -27.05 -8.98
C ASP A 82 -2.82 -26.59 -8.53
N ILE A 83 -3.67 -26.25 -9.51
CA ILE A 83 -5.04 -25.71 -9.27
C ILE A 83 -6.08 -26.84 -9.19
N LEU A 84 -5.72 -28.08 -9.55
CA LEU A 84 -6.65 -29.22 -9.64
C LEU A 84 -5.99 -30.51 -9.14
N SER A 85 -6.59 -31.12 -8.12
CA SER A 85 -6.65 -32.58 -7.97
C SER A 85 -8.08 -33.05 -8.20
#